data_AF-A0A3M1YK25-F1
#
_entry.id   AF-A0A3M1YK25-F1
#
_cell.length_a   1.000
_cell.length_b   1.000
_cell.length_c   1.000
_cell.angle_alpha   90.00
_cell.angle_beta   90.00
_cell.angle_gamma   90.00
#
_symmetry.space_group_name_H-M   'P 1'
#
loop_
_entity.id
_entity.type
_entity.pdbx_description
1 polymer ?
#
loop_
_entity_poly.entity_id
_entity_poly.type
_entity_poly.pdbx_seq_one_letter_code
_entity_poly.pdbx_strand_id
1 'polypeptide(L)'
;MSNDDHFRLNMMEGLSKFNSARSKAFWKEMINLLRGKPVELLSFDEIRERLRLREESYRGLQDIPLDKIVGSVGRYREFTRDFLPKNEKMKERWSRVYAQATSMEGLPPIEVYKVGDLYFVRDGNHRVSVARQLGAKFIEAHVTELPTSIELHPDMSQDELEDAAAYAAFLEETKLDQVRPHHKPLKLSERSRYADLLGHIYLHKSILEFMAGRELSIEEAAIHWYDNVYRPALTLIQKYNMMQHLDPSRTETDLYLWLVDHLREVREHFGEQAPSKKISDALVDFLKERGMPVPDELRREDDDSMILSHTQIIKALEDSQDQEKSQPDDTEDHDDIER
;
A
#
# COMPACT_ATOMS: atom_id res chain seq x y z
N MET A 1 -12.17 -36.50 -41.89
CA MET A 1 -11.07 -36.17 -42.82
C MET A 1 -10.84 -34.66 -42.93
N SER A 2 -11.86 -33.82 -43.19
CA SER A 2 -11.69 -32.35 -43.25
C SER A 2 -11.18 -31.67 -41.95
N ASN A 3 -11.59 -32.15 -40.77
CA ASN A 3 -11.14 -31.56 -39.49
C ASN A 3 -9.64 -31.77 -39.22
N ASP A 4 -9.08 -32.91 -39.65
CA ASP A 4 -7.66 -33.24 -39.45
C ASP A 4 -6.74 -32.40 -40.34
N ASP A 5 -7.17 -32.11 -41.58
CA ASP A 5 -6.41 -31.29 -42.52
C ASP A 5 -6.36 -29.82 -42.08
N HIS A 6 -7.49 -29.28 -41.57
CA HIS A 6 -7.53 -27.94 -40.98
C HIS A 6 -6.64 -27.83 -39.73
N PHE A 7 -6.68 -28.82 -38.84
CA PHE A 7 -5.83 -28.82 -37.65
C PHE A 7 -4.34 -28.87 -38.00
N ARG A 8 -3.95 -29.69 -38.99
CA ARG A 8 -2.57 -29.76 -39.48
C ARG A 8 -2.11 -28.45 -40.11
N LEU A 9 -2.97 -27.78 -40.87
CA LEU A 9 -2.68 -26.47 -41.45
C LEU A 9 -2.47 -25.41 -40.36
N ASN A 10 -3.37 -25.34 -39.37
CA ASN A 10 -3.26 -24.41 -38.25
C ASN A 10 -2.03 -24.72 -37.36
N MET A 11 -1.63 -25.99 -37.25
CA MET A 11 -0.42 -26.41 -36.55
C MET A 11 0.86 -25.92 -37.26
N MET A 12 0.90 -26.01 -38.59
CA MET A 12 2.01 -25.46 -39.39
C MET A 12 2.09 -23.93 -39.26
N GLU A 13 0.95 -23.25 -39.27
CA GLU A 13 0.91 -21.81 -39.02
C GLU A 13 1.40 -21.46 -37.61
N GLY A 14 0.96 -22.22 -36.60
CA GLY A 14 1.42 -22.08 -35.22
C GLY A 14 2.94 -22.19 -35.07
N LEU A 15 3.58 -23.11 -35.80
CA LEU A 15 5.05 -23.25 -35.79
C LEU A 15 5.75 -21.99 -36.34
N SER A 16 5.21 -21.38 -37.40
CA SER A 16 5.75 -20.13 -37.97
C SER A 16 5.55 -18.94 -37.02
N LYS A 17 4.37 -18.84 -36.40
CA LYS A 17 4.04 -17.80 -35.42
C LYS A 17 4.90 -17.92 -34.16
N PHE A 18 5.19 -19.14 -33.71
CA PHE A 18 6.11 -19.37 -32.59
C PHE A 18 7.50 -18.81 -32.87
N ASN A 19 8.09 -19.14 -34.02
CA ASN A 19 9.41 -18.63 -34.40
C ASN A 19 9.41 -17.08 -34.44
N SER A 20 8.34 -16.48 -34.97
CA SER A 20 8.17 -15.03 -34.99
C SER A 20 8.07 -14.42 -33.58
N ALA A 21 7.30 -15.05 -32.68
CA ALA A 21 7.15 -14.61 -31.30
C ALA A 21 8.48 -14.71 -30.53
N ARG A 22 9.26 -15.77 -30.76
CA ARG A 22 10.59 -15.96 -30.16
C ARG A 22 11.59 -14.91 -30.62
N SER A 23 11.62 -14.61 -31.92
CA SER A 23 12.48 -13.54 -32.46
C SER A 23 12.12 -12.18 -31.84
N LYS A 24 10.83 -11.87 -31.68
CA LYS A 24 10.38 -10.67 -30.96
C LYS A 24 10.80 -10.67 -29.49
N ALA A 25 10.73 -11.82 -28.82
CA ALA A 25 11.15 -11.98 -27.43
C ALA A 25 12.61 -11.55 -27.26
N PHE A 26 13.50 -12.15 -28.06
CA PHE A 26 14.94 -11.86 -28.04
C PHE A 26 15.25 -10.37 -28.21
N TRP A 27 14.67 -9.71 -29.22
CA TRP A 27 14.88 -8.27 -29.45
C TRP A 27 14.37 -7.41 -28.29
N LYS A 28 13.21 -7.76 -27.71
CA LYS A 28 12.67 -7.03 -26.56
C LYS A 28 13.54 -7.19 -25.31
N GLU A 29 14.07 -8.36 -25.05
CA GLU A 29 14.98 -8.57 -23.92
C GLU A 29 16.24 -7.72 -24.04
N MET A 30 16.85 -7.67 -25.23
CA MET A 30 18.00 -6.81 -25.49
C MET A 30 17.68 -5.32 -25.26
N ILE A 31 16.54 -4.84 -25.73
CA ILE A 31 16.12 -3.44 -25.54
C ILE A 31 15.85 -3.16 -24.05
N ASN A 32 15.20 -4.08 -23.34
CA ASN A 32 14.88 -3.91 -21.92
C ASN A 32 16.15 -3.92 -21.06
N LEU A 33 17.13 -4.78 -21.38
CA LEU A 33 18.42 -4.80 -20.71
C LEU A 33 19.17 -3.47 -20.86
N LEU A 34 19.16 -2.89 -22.07
CA LEU A 34 19.77 -1.57 -22.32
C LEU A 34 19.04 -0.42 -21.59
N ARG A 35 17.74 -0.57 -21.34
CA ARG A 35 16.90 0.43 -20.67
C ARG A 35 16.76 0.22 -19.16
N GLY A 36 17.42 -0.80 -18.59
CA GLY A 36 17.28 -1.15 -17.18
C GLY A 36 15.86 -1.59 -16.77
N LYS A 37 15.02 -2.01 -17.72
CA LYS A 37 13.65 -2.47 -17.42
C LYS A 37 13.62 -3.93 -17.01
N PRO A 38 12.67 -4.35 -16.14
CA PRO A 38 12.48 -5.76 -15.81
C PRO A 38 12.23 -6.59 -17.06
N VAL A 39 13.01 -7.64 -17.25
CA VAL A 39 12.98 -8.51 -18.45
C VAL A 39 12.03 -9.69 -18.26
N GLU A 40 11.81 -10.09 -17.02
CA GLU A 40 11.02 -11.24 -16.61
C GLU A 40 9.60 -10.85 -16.18
N LEU A 41 8.72 -11.84 -16.12
CA LEU A 41 7.40 -11.70 -15.51
C LEU A 41 7.55 -11.51 -14.00
N LEU A 42 6.58 -10.83 -13.38
CA LEU A 42 6.50 -10.77 -11.93
C LEU A 42 6.22 -12.16 -11.36
N SER A 43 7.01 -12.57 -10.37
CA SER A 43 6.80 -13.81 -9.62
C SER A 43 5.65 -13.59 -8.64
N PHE A 44 4.58 -14.37 -8.78
CA PHE A 44 3.45 -14.31 -7.85
C PHE A 44 3.88 -14.70 -6.43
N ASP A 45 4.75 -15.70 -6.29
CA ASP A 45 5.19 -16.16 -4.96
C ASP A 45 5.97 -15.07 -4.22
N GLU A 46 6.84 -14.35 -4.92
CA GLU A 46 7.58 -13.22 -4.33
C GLU A 46 6.62 -12.09 -3.95
N ILE A 47 5.62 -11.77 -4.79
CA ILE A 47 4.63 -10.73 -4.49
C ILE A 47 3.75 -11.13 -3.30
N ARG A 48 3.28 -12.37 -3.26
CA ARG A 48 2.48 -12.89 -2.15
C ARG A 48 3.24 -12.81 -0.83
N GLU A 49 4.51 -13.20 -0.82
CA GLU A 49 5.37 -13.15 0.35
C GLU A 49 5.66 -11.70 0.79
N ARG A 50 6.13 -10.86 -0.15
CA ARG A 50 6.50 -9.46 0.15
C ARG A 50 5.32 -8.62 0.61
N LEU A 51 4.15 -8.81 -0.01
CA LEU A 51 2.93 -8.07 0.34
C LEU A 51 2.11 -8.75 1.43
N ARG A 52 2.61 -9.86 2.00
CA ARG A 52 1.98 -10.59 3.13
C ARG A 52 0.52 -10.97 2.85
N LEU A 53 0.22 -11.35 1.60
CA LEU A 53 -1.13 -11.69 1.17
C LEU A 53 -1.49 -13.11 1.63
N ARG A 54 -2.49 -13.22 2.51
CA ARG A 54 -2.90 -14.52 3.09
C ARG A 54 -4.33 -14.92 2.75
N GLU A 55 -5.19 -13.95 2.50
CA GLU A 55 -6.61 -14.21 2.22
C GLU A 55 -6.82 -14.48 0.73
N GLU A 56 -7.65 -15.47 0.42
CA GLU A 56 -8.02 -15.83 -0.94
C GLU A 56 -9.55 -15.90 -1.06
N SER A 57 -10.09 -15.28 -2.10
CA SER A 57 -11.53 -15.29 -2.39
C SER A 57 -11.79 -15.65 -3.84
N TYR A 58 -12.55 -16.72 -4.08
CA TYR A 58 -12.90 -17.11 -5.44
C TYR A 58 -13.95 -16.16 -6.02
N ARG A 59 -13.67 -15.61 -7.20
CA ARG A 59 -14.51 -14.62 -7.89
C ARG A 59 -15.23 -15.17 -9.13
N GLY A 60 -15.12 -16.47 -9.40
CA GLY A 60 -15.83 -17.10 -10.52
C GLY A 60 -15.09 -16.99 -11.85
N LEU A 61 -15.83 -17.31 -12.92
CA LEU A 61 -15.40 -17.16 -14.31
C LEU A 61 -15.63 -15.72 -14.78
N GLN A 62 -14.62 -15.07 -15.35
CA GLN A 62 -14.67 -13.68 -15.80
C GLN A 62 -13.85 -13.48 -17.08
N ASP A 63 -14.27 -12.54 -17.92
CA ASP A 63 -13.42 -12.01 -19.00
C ASP A 63 -12.47 -10.96 -18.44
N ILE A 64 -11.17 -11.28 -18.45
CA ILE A 64 -10.14 -10.38 -17.91
C ILE A 64 -9.33 -9.75 -19.04
N PRO A 65 -8.89 -8.49 -18.89
CA PRO A 65 -8.11 -7.82 -19.91
C PRO A 65 -6.67 -8.35 -19.92
N LEU A 66 -6.16 -8.66 -21.11
CA LEU A 66 -4.86 -9.32 -21.30
C LEU A 66 -3.68 -8.44 -20.90
N ASP A 67 -3.82 -7.11 -20.94
CA ASP A 67 -2.79 -6.14 -20.54
C ASP A 67 -2.59 -6.06 -19.02
N LYS A 68 -3.63 -6.39 -18.22
CA LYS A 68 -3.54 -6.52 -16.76
C LYS A 68 -2.93 -7.85 -16.30
N ILE A 69 -2.62 -8.78 -17.21
CA ILE A 69 -1.89 -10.02 -16.86
C ILE A 69 -0.39 -9.75 -16.87
N VAL A 70 0.24 -9.76 -15.70
CA VAL A 70 1.61 -9.24 -15.50
C VAL A 70 2.61 -10.26 -15.02
N GLY A 71 2.14 -11.40 -14.52
CA GLY A 71 2.98 -12.35 -13.81
C GLY A 71 2.50 -13.78 -13.89
N SER A 72 3.26 -14.69 -13.29
CA SER A 72 3.00 -16.13 -13.33
C SER A 72 3.35 -16.78 -12.01
N VAL A 73 2.63 -17.84 -11.68
CA VAL A 73 2.99 -18.77 -10.61
C VAL A 73 3.98 -19.79 -11.18
N GLY A 74 5.24 -19.74 -10.73
CA GLY A 74 6.29 -20.70 -11.08
C GLY A 74 6.92 -20.61 -12.49
N ARG A 75 6.23 -20.09 -13.52
CA ARG A 75 6.75 -20.05 -14.91
C ARG A 75 7.24 -18.67 -15.37
N TYR A 76 7.52 -17.78 -14.44
CA TYR A 76 7.89 -16.39 -14.70
C TYR A 76 9.21 -16.22 -15.49
N ARG A 77 10.13 -17.19 -15.41
CA ARG A 77 11.40 -17.22 -16.17
C ARG A 77 11.29 -17.78 -17.59
N GLU A 78 10.22 -18.51 -17.90
CA GLU A 78 10.05 -19.17 -19.21
C GLU A 78 9.50 -18.24 -20.29
N PHE A 79 8.95 -17.10 -19.89
CA PHE A 79 8.35 -16.10 -20.75
C PHE A 79 8.93 -14.72 -20.48
N THR A 80 8.97 -13.88 -21.51
CA THR A 80 9.22 -12.44 -21.30
C THR A 80 8.05 -11.81 -20.56
N ARG A 81 8.23 -10.58 -20.06
CA ARG A 81 7.16 -9.77 -19.46
C ARG A 81 5.91 -9.63 -20.35
N ASP A 82 6.06 -9.74 -21.66
CA ASP A 82 4.96 -9.72 -22.62
C ASP A 82 4.32 -11.10 -22.88
N PHE A 83 4.64 -12.12 -22.08
CA PHE A 83 4.27 -13.52 -22.29
C PHE A 83 4.80 -14.09 -23.61
N LEU A 84 5.96 -13.64 -24.11
CA LEU A 84 6.59 -14.25 -25.27
C LEU A 84 7.44 -15.46 -24.84
N PRO A 85 7.35 -16.61 -25.53
CA PRO A 85 8.10 -17.79 -25.14
C PRO A 85 9.61 -17.60 -25.37
N LYS A 86 10.43 -17.94 -24.37
CA LYS A 86 11.89 -17.87 -24.48
C LYS A 86 12.52 -19.17 -24.98
N ASN A 87 11.91 -20.31 -24.65
CA ASN A 87 12.52 -21.63 -24.85
C ASN A 87 11.95 -22.38 -26.06
N GLU A 88 12.83 -22.94 -26.90
CA GLU A 88 12.44 -23.75 -28.08
C GLU A 88 11.61 -24.99 -27.70
N LYS A 89 11.85 -25.54 -26.50
CA LYS A 89 11.11 -26.71 -25.98
C LYS A 89 9.60 -26.47 -25.87
N MET A 90 9.15 -25.21 -25.85
CA MET A 90 7.73 -24.84 -25.77
C MET A 90 7.02 -24.89 -27.12
N LYS A 91 7.77 -24.96 -28.24
CA LYS A 91 7.27 -24.83 -29.61
C LYS A 91 6.08 -25.74 -29.91
N GLU A 92 6.21 -27.02 -29.59
CA GLU A 92 5.19 -28.01 -29.94
C GLU A 92 3.88 -27.75 -29.18
N ARG A 93 3.95 -27.55 -27.86
CA ARG A 93 2.78 -27.24 -27.03
C ARG A 93 2.17 -25.89 -27.40
N TRP A 94 3.00 -24.87 -27.66
CA TRP A 94 2.53 -23.54 -28.08
C TRP A 94 1.79 -23.60 -29.42
N SER A 95 2.33 -24.33 -30.40
CA SER A 95 1.72 -24.47 -31.73
C SER A 95 0.39 -25.22 -31.68
N ARG A 96 0.28 -26.23 -30.81
CA ARG A 96 -1.00 -26.91 -30.55
C ARG A 96 -2.05 -25.98 -29.94
N VAL A 97 -1.65 -25.15 -28.97
CA VAL A 97 -2.54 -24.14 -28.36
C VAL A 97 -2.96 -23.10 -29.40
N TYR A 98 -2.06 -22.67 -30.30
CA TYR A 98 -2.40 -21.79 -31.41
C TYR A 98 -3.43 -22.41 -32.36
N ALA A 99 -3.24 -23.68 -32.73
CA ALA A 99 -4.17 -24.40 -33.59
C ALA A 99 -5.56 -24.55 -32.96
N GLN A 100 -5.61 -24.78 -31.65
CA GLN A 100 -6.87 -24.82 -30.89
C GLN A 100 -7.54 -23.44 -30.83
N ALA A 101 -6.78 -22.38 -30.53
CA ALA A 101 -7.30 -21.01 -30.45
C ALA A 101 -7.89 -20.49 -31.76
N THR A 102 -7.42 -21.01 -32.90
CA THR A 102 -7.89 -20.66 -34.24
C THR A 102 -8.98 -21.60 -34.76
N SER A 103 -9.36 -22.60 -33.97
CA SER A 103 -10.49 -23.50 -34.25
C SER A 103 -11.80 -22.93 -33.73
N MET A 104 -12.93 -23.55 -34.11
CA MET A 104 -14.26 -23.16 -33.60
C MET A 104 -14.48 -23.49 -32.12
N GLU A 105 -13.65 -24.33 -31.49
CA GLU A 105 -13.78 -24.68 -30.07
C GLU A 105 -13.27 -23.58 -29.13
N GLY A 106 -12.44 -22.66 -29.60
CA GLY A 106 -11.82 -21.63 -28.77
C GLY A 106 -10.80 -22.19 -27.77
N LEU A 107 -10.40 -21.37 -26.79
CA LEU A 107 -9.50 -21.78 -25.72
C LEU A 107 -10.30 -22.01 -24.44
N PRO A 108 -9.99 -23.07 -23.66
CA PRO A 108 -10.57 -23.20 -22.32
C PRO A 108 -10.13 -22.02 -21.43
N PRO A 109 -10.92 -21.66 -20.40
CA PRO A 109 -10.57 -20.60 -19.45
C PRO A 109 -9.25 -20.86 -18.73
N ILE A 110 -8.48 -19.81 -18.49
CA ILE A 110 -7.24 -19.87 -17.70
C ILE A 110 -7.52 -19.80 -16.20
N GLU A 111 -6.53 -20.06 -15.36
CA GLU A 111 -6.63 -19.84 -13.92
C GLU A 111 -5.68 -18.72 -13.50
N VAL A 112 -6.19 -17.74 -12.75
CA VAL A 112 -5.39 -16.58 -12.32
C VAL A 112 -5.62 -16.24 -10.85
N TYR A 113 -4.57 -15.72 -10.23
CA TYR A 113 -4.68 -14.92 -9.02
C TYR A 113 -4.81 -13.44 -9.36
N LYS A 114 -5.69 -12.71 -8.68
CA LYS A 114 -5.84 -11.26 -8.79
C LYS A 114 -5.28 -10.59 -7.53
N VAL A 115 -4.40 -9.62 -7.70
CA VAL A 115 -3.86 -8.79 -6.61
C VAL A 115 -4.00 -7.32 -7.02
N GLY A 116 -4.82 -6.57 -6.28
CA GLY A 116 -5.21 -5.22 -6.68
C GLY A 116 -5.88 -5.26 -8.06
N ASP A 117 -5.29 -4.58 -9.05
CA ASP A 117 -5.76 -4.58 -10.44
C ASP A 117 -5.03 -5.56 -11.36
N LEU A 118 -4.08 -6.34 -10.84
CA LEU A 118 -3.18 -7.16 -11.64
C LEU A 118 -3.51 -8.64 -11.56
N TYR A 119 -3.23 -9.36 -12.64
CA TYR A 119 -3.47 -10.81 -12.73
C TYR A 119 -2.18 -11.60 -12.90
N PHE A 120 -2.11 -12.73 -12.21
CA PHE A 120 -0.99 -13.66 -12.18
C PHE A 120 -1.47 -15.03 -12.63
N VAL A 121 -0.86 -15.57 -13.69
CA VAL A 121 -1.29 -16.83 -14.29
C VAL A 121 -0.87 -18.00 -13.42
N ARG A 122 -1.84 -18.69 -12.84
CA ARG A 122 -1.66 -19.97 -12.13
C ARG A 122 -1.58 -21.12 -13.14
N ASP A 123 -2.50 -21.17 -14.09
CA ASP A 123 -2.46 -22.08 -15.23
C ASP A 123 -2.87 -21.37 -16.53
N GLY A 124 -2.29 -21.81 -17.66
CA GLY A 124 -2.63 -21.27 -18.98
C GLY A 124 -1.63 -20.28 -19.58
N ASN A 125 -0.37 -20.26 -19.12
CA ASN A 125 0.66 -19.35 -19.64
C ASN A 125 0.81 -19.37 -21.18
N HIS A 126 0.76 -20.55 -21.82
CA HIS A 126 0.79 -20.65 -23.28
C HIS A 126 -0.48 -20.07 -23.94
N ARG A 127 -1.65 -20.19 -23.30
CA ARG A 127 -2.92 -19.65 -23.79
C ARG A 127 -2.89 -18.12 -23.77
N VAL A 128 -2.38 -17.52 -22.70
CA VAL A 128 -2.14 -16.06 -22.62
C VAL A 128 -1.17 -15.60 -23.71
N SER A 129 -0.06 -16.32 -23.89
CA SER A 129 0.93 -16.03 -24.94
C SER A 129 0.31 -16.05 -26.35
N VAL A 130 -0.46 -17.09 -26.67
CA VAL A 130 -1.15 -17.24 -27.96
C VAL A 130 -2.21 -16.16 -28.14
N ALA A 131 -3.05 -15.92 -27.13
CA ALA A 131 -4.10 -14.90 -27.19
C ALA A 131 -3.53 -13.50 -27.47
N ARG A 132 -2.41 -13.14 -26.83
CA ARG A 132 -1.66 -11.89 -27.13
C ARG A 132 -1.12 -11.87 -28.56
N GLN A 133 -0.59 -12.98 -29.08
CA GLN A 133 -0.13 -13.03 -30.48
C GLN A 133 -1.26 -12.93 -31.50
N LEU A 134 -2.45 -13.40 -31.16
CA LEU A 134 -3.66 -13.25 -31.97
C LEU A 134 -4.27 -11.84 -31.86
N GLY A 135 -3.75 -10.98 -30.98
CA GLY A 135 -4.25 -9.62 -30.79
C GLY A 135 -5.56 -9.54 -30.01
N ALA A 136 -5.91 -10.59 -29.26
CA ALA A 136 -7.05 -10.56 -28.36
C ALA A 136 -6.85 -9.49 -27.27
N LYS A 137 -7.95 -8.87 -26.84
CA LYS A 137 -7.95 -7.89 -25.75
C LYS A 137 -8.32 -8.50 -24.39
N PHE A 138 -9.14 -9.54 -24.42
CA PHE A 138 -9.67 -10.23 -23.24
C PHE A 138 -9.44 -11.73 -23.35
N ILE A 139 -9.47 -12.42 -22.22
CA ILE A 139 -9.42 -13.87 -22.12
C ILE A 139 -10.29 -14.33 -20.94
N GLU A 140 -11.01 -15.43 -21.10
CA GLU A 140 -11.79 -16.04 -20.02
C GLU A 140 -10.87 -16.65 -18.96
N ALA A 141 -11.14 -16.37 -17.69
CA ALA A 141 -10.36 -16.84 -16.56
C ALA A 141 -11.20 -17.16 -15.33
N HIS A 142 -10.83 -18.22 -14.62
CA HIS A 142 -11.20 -18.43 -13.23
C HIS A 142 -10.33 -17.57 -12.34
N VAL A 143 -10.95 -16.65 -11.60
CA VAL A 143 -10.25 -15.62 -10.82
C VAL A 143 -10.32 -15.94 -9.33
N THR A 144 -9.17 -16.03 -8.66
CA THR A 144 -9.05 -16.02 -7.20
C THR A 144 -8.40 -14.71 -6.77
N GLU A 145 -9.09 -13.88 -6.01
CA GLU A 145 -8.61 -12.57 -5.57
C GLU A 145 -7.96 -12.64 -4.18
N LEU A 146 -6.78 -12.04 -4.09
CA LEU A 146 -6.09 -11.74 -2.84
C LEU A 146 -6.22 -10.22 -2.61
N PRO A 147 -7.03 -9.79 -1.63
CA PRO A 147 -7.26 -8.37 -1.38
C PRO A 147 -5.98 -7.69 -0.89
N THR A 148 -5.77 -6.45 -1.34
CA THR A 148 -4.68 -5.59 -0.88
C THR A 148 -5.11 -4.13 -0.99
N SER A 149 -4.69 -3.31 -0.03
CA SER A 149 -4.81 -1.84 -0.08
C SER A 149 -3.61 -1.18 -0.79
N ILE A 150 -2.62 -1.98 -1.19
CA ILE A 150 -1.38 -1.51 -1.81
C ILE A 150 -1.57 -1.41 -3.32
N GLU A 151 -1.29 -0.23 -3.86
CA GLU A 151 -1.32 0.02 -5.30
C GLU A 151 -0.18 -0.75 -5.99
N LEU A 152 -0.54 -1.57 -6.97
CA LEU A 152 0.40 -2.28 -7.83
C LEU A 152 0.19 -1.88 -9.29
N HIS A 153 1.29 -1.70 -10.01
CA HIS A 153 1.28 -1.44 -11.44
C HIS A 153 2.16 -2.43 -12.21
N PRO A 154 1.86 -2.71 -13.49
CA PRO A 154 2.60 -3.70 -14.29
C PRO A 154 4.09 -3.39 -14.44
N ASP A 155 4.45 -2.10 -14.41
CA ASP A 155 5.79 -1.55 -14.66
C ASP A 155 6.62 -1.34 -13.39
N MET A 156 6.12 -1.81 -12.24
CA MET A 156 6.78 -1.61 -10.95
C MET A 156 8.20 -2.21 -10.98
N SER A 157 9.16 -1.39 -10.62
CA SER A 157 10.57 -1.74 -10.45
C SER A 157 10.76 -2.60 -9.19
N GLN A 158 11.94 -3.20 -9.08
CA GLN A 158 12.30 -3.96 -7.87
C GLN A 158 12.31 -3.07 -6.62
N ASP A 159 12.80 -1.83 -6.73
CA ASP A 159 12.81 -0.88 -5.62
C ASP A 159 11.39 -0.51 -5.19
N GLU A 160 10.49 -0.19 -6.13
CA GLU A 160 9.08 0.10 -5.82
C GLU A 160 8.36 -1.10 -5.18
N LEU A 161 8.69 -2.34 -5.57
CA LEU A 161 8.16 -3.54 -4.93
C LEU A 161 8.67 -3.69 -3.49
N GLU A 162 9.90 -3.29 -3.21
CA GLU A 162 10.45 -3.30 -1.86
C GLU A 162 9.84 -2.18 -0.99
N ASP A 163 9.53 -1.01 -1.56
CA ASP A 163 8.78 0.05 -0.89
C ASP A 163 7.36 -0.41 -0.54
N ALA A 164 6.68 -1.07 -1.49
CA ALA A 164 5.37 -1.69 -1.28
C ALA A 164 5.43 -2.77 -0.18
N ALA A 165 6.49 -3.57 -0.14
CA ALA A 165 6.69 -4.60 0.90
C ALA A 165 6.88 -3.99 2.30
N ALA A 166 7.62 -2.89 2.41
CA ALA A 166 7.79 -2.18 3.67
C ALA A 166 6.46 -1.62 4.19
N TYR A 167 5.64 -1.05 3.28
CA TYR A 167 4.31 -0.59 3.64
C TYR A 167 3.37 -1.74 4.03
N ALA A 168 3.45 -2.88 3.33
CA ALA A 168 2.70 -4.09 3.68
C ALA A 168 3.03 -4.60 5.08
N ALA A 169 4.31 -4.57 5.47
CA ALA A 169 4.73 -4.95 6.81
C ALA A 169 4.15 -4.01 7.88
N PHE A 170 4.14 -2.70 7.62
CA PHE A 170 3.50 -1.72 8.52
C PHE A 170 1.99 -1.96 8.67
N LEU A 171 1.29 -2.23 7.57
CA LEU A 171 -0.14 -2.54 7.60
C LEU A 171 -0.44 -3.88 8.28
N GLU A 172 0.39 -4.90 8.07
CA GLU A 172 0.20 -6.20 8.75
C GLU A 172 0.36 -6.06 10.27
N GLU A 173 1.29 -5.24 10.74
CA GLU A 173 1.51 -5.00 12.16
C GLU A 173 0.38 -4.20 12.80
N THR A 174 -0.07 -3.13 12.13
CA THR A 174 -1.06 -2.20 12.70
C THR A 174 -2.51 -2.59 12.43
N LYS A 175 -2.74 -3.49 11.45
CA LYS A 175 -4.04 -3.84 10.86
C LYS A 175 -4.86 -2.64 10.39
N LEU A 176 -4.21 -1.51 10.11
CA LEU A 176 -4.90 -0.25 9.81
C LEU A 176 -5.79 -0.36 8.56
N ASP A 177 -5.39 -1.17 7.58
CA ASP A 177 -6.17 -1.48 6.38
C ASP A 177 -7.46 -2.26 6.67
N GLN A 178 -7.49 -3.05 7.75
CA GLN A 178 -8.66 -3.81 8.15
C GLN A 178 -9.60 -2.96 9.02
N VAL A 179 -9.05 -2.23 9.99
CA VAL A 179 -9.84 -1.42 10.94
C VAL A 179 -10.22 -0.04 10.42
N ARG A 180 -9.51 0.46 9.39
CA ARG A 180 -9.82 1.68 8.63
C ARG A 180 -9.68 1.41 7.12
N PRO A 181 -10.63 0.70 6.48
CA PRO A 181 -10.55 0.33 5.05
C PRO A 181 -10.44 1.50 4.07
N HIS A 182 -10.84 2.71 4.51
CA HIS A 182 -10.79 3.94 3.70
C HIS A 182 -9.69 4.90 4.15
N HIS A 183 -8.67 4.41 4.86
CA HIS A 183 -7.52 5.23 5.22
C HIS A 183 -6.80 5.72 3.95
N LYS A 184 -6.34 6.97 3.96
CA LYS A 184 -5.41 7.49 2.95
C LYS A 184 -4.09 6.70 3.01
N PRO A 185 -3.50 6.30 1.87
CA PRO A 185 -2.21 5.62 1.85
C PRO A 185 -1.11 6.43 2.55
N LEU A 186 -0.42 5.82 3.51
CA LEU A 186 0.63 6.45 4.30
C LEU A 186 1.98 6.32 3.61
N LYS A 187 2.07 6.80 2.36
CA LYS A 187 3.29 6.71 1.53
C LYS A 187 4.43 7.47 2.22
N LEU A 188 5.63 6.91 2.20
CA LEU A 188 6.88 7.51 2.69
C LEU A 188 7.92 7.48 1.56
N SER A 189 8.76 8.51 1.47
CA SER A 189 9.84 8.55 0.48
C SER A 189 10.97 7.55 0.80
N GLU A 190 11.10 7.16 2.06
CA GLU A 190 12.14 6.27 2.55
C GLU A 190 11.50 5.12 3.33
N ARG A 191 11.56 3.90 2.77
CA ARG A 191 10.98 2.68 3.37
C ARG A 191 11.41 2.38 4.80
N SER A 192 12.62 2.75 5.22
CA SER A 192 13.10 2.54 6.60
C SER A 192 12.27 3.30 7.63
N ARG A 193 11.64 4.42 7.22
CA ARG A 193 10.87 5.28 8.12
C ARG A 193 9.52 4.72 8.53
N TYR A 194 9.07 3.61 7.95
CA TYR A 194 7.92 2.88 8.50
C TYR A 194 8.19 2.36 9.91
N ALA A 195 9.45 2.13 10.29
CA ALA A 195 9.82 1.80 11.66
C ALA A 195 9.59 2.98 12.62
N ASP A 196 9.89 4.20 12.20
CA ASP A 196 9.65 5.42 12.98
C ASP A 196 8.14 5.63 13.20
N LEU A 197 7.36 5.48 12.12
CA LEU A 197 5.90 5.59 12.17
C LEU A 197 5.27 4.56 13.11
N LEU A 198 5.77 3.32 13.07
CA LEU A 198 5.36 2.26 13.98
C LEU A 198 5.75 2.58 15.43
N GLY A 199 6.95 3.13 15.65
CA GLY A 199 7.41 3.62 16.95
C GLY A 199 6.49 4.69 17.52
N HIS A 200 5.98 5.61 16.71
CA HIS A 200 5.01 6.62 17.13
C HIS A 200 3.68 5.98 17.58
N ILE A 201 3.18 4.98 16.86
CA ILE A 201 1.95 4.27 17.25
C ILE A 201 2.16 3.51 18.56
N TYR A 202 3.31 2.85 18.75
CA TYR A 202 3.63 2.16 20.00
C TYR A 202 3.77 3.11 21.19
N LEU A 203 4.41 4.27 20.99
CA LEU A 203 4.48 5.29 22.03
C LEU A 203 3.07 5.80 22.39
N HIS A 204 2.26 6.09 21.37
CA HIS A 204 0.87 6.51 21.52
C HIS A 204 0.04 5.46 22.27
N LYS A 205 0.24 4.17 21.96
CA LYS A 205 -0.36 3.04 22.66
C LYS A 205 -0.01 3.05 24.15
N SER A 206 1.28 3.07 24.50
CA SER A 206 1.72 3.03 25.91
C SER A 206 1.14 4.17 26.75
N ILE A 207 1.02 5.33 26.12
CA ILE A 207 0.39 6.52 26.69
C ILE A 207 -1.11 6.29 26.96
N LEU A 208 -1.85 5.81 25.95
CA LEU A 208 -3.28 5.53 26.10
C LEU A 208 -3.53 4.43 27.14
N GLU A 209 -2.69 3.41 27.20
CA GLU A 209 -2.78 2.33 28.20
C GLU A 209 -2.62 2.88 29.62
N PHE A 210 -1.64 3.77 29.82
CA PHE A 210 -1.44 4.45 31.09
C PHE A 210 -2.67 5.28 31.50
N MET A 211 -3.25 6.05 30.57
CA MET A 211 -4.44 6.87 30.84
C MET A 211 -5.69 6.02 31.11
N ALA A 212 -5.89 4.94 30.35
CA ALA A 212 -7.06 4.09 30.46
C ALA A 212 -6.98 3.08 31.62
N GLY A 213 -5.80 2.90 32.22
CA GLY A 213 -5.55 1.91 33.26
C GLY A 213 -5.73 0.46 32.79
N ARG A 214 -5.61 0.21 31.48
CA ARG A 214 -5.76 -1.12 30.87
C ARG A 214 -4.84 -1.28 29.68
N GLU A 215 -4.53 -2.53 29.34
CA GLU A 215 -3.87 -2.85 28.08
C GLU A 215 -4.81 -2.58 26.89
N LEU A 216 -4.21 -2.13 25.79
CA LEU A 216 -4.84 -1.87 24.51
C LEU A 216 -4.21 -2.79 23.47
N SER A 217 -4.99 -3.12 22.43
CA SER A 217 -4.44 -3.77 21.25
C SER A 217 -3.69 -2.75 20.37
N ILE A 218 -2.82 -3.23 19.48
CA ILE A 218 -2.14 -2.35 18.52
C ILE A 218 -3.15 -1.71 17.56
N GLU A 219 -4.22 -2.42 17.22
CA GLU A 219 -5.30 -1.95 16.36
C GLU A 219 -6.10 -0.82 17.02
N GLU A 220 -6.41 -0.93 18.32
CA GLU A 220 -7.06 0.15 19.08
C GLU A 220 -6.18 1.43 19.08
N ALA A 221 -4.88 1.26 19.31
CA ALA A 221 -3.95 2.38 19.28
C ALA A 221 -3.79 2.98 17.87
N ALA A 222 -3.69 2.14 16.83
CA ALA A 222 -3.57 2.57 15.44
C ALA A 222 -4.81 3.35 14.99
N ILE A 223 -6.02 2.91 15.39
CA ILE A 223 -7.28 3.65 15.18
C ILE A 223 -7.19 5.04 15.80
N HIS A 224 -6.88 5.10 17.10
CA HIS A 224 -6.89 6.38 17.81
C HIS A 224 -5.82 7.32 17.26
N TRP A 225 -4.62 6.82 17.01
CA TRP A 225 -3.52 7.58 16.43
C TRP A 225 -3.88 8.10 15.03
N TYR A 226 -4.46 7.26 14.17
CA TYR A 226 -4.83 7.64 12.81
C TYR A 226 -5.88 8.75 12.81
N ASP A 227 -6.94 8.59 13.61
CA ASP A 227 -8.08 9.51 13.61
C ASP A 227 -7.80 10.84 14.32
N ASN A 228 -7.01 10.83 15.40
CA ASN A 228 -6.81 11.99 16.28
C ASN A 228 -5.43 12.66 16.14
N VAL A 229 -4.48 12.03 15.45
CA VAL A 229 -3.11 12.56 15.30
C VAL A 229 -2.75 12.70 13.83
N TYR A 230 -2.69 11.58 13.11
CA TYR A 230 -2.19 11.55 11.74
C TYR A 230 -3.11 12.30 10.77
N ARG A 231 -4.41 11.98 10.73
CA ARG A 231 -5.35 12.62 9.81
C ARG A 231 -5.53 14.14 10.06
N PRO A 232 -5.64 14.62 11.32
CA PRO A 232 -5.63 16.06 11.59
C PRO A 232 -4.34 16.74 11.11
N ALA A 233 -3.18 16.12 11.31
CA ALA A 233 -1.91 16.65 10.81
C ALA A 233 -1.92 16.82 9.28
N LEU A 234 -2.33 15.78 8.56
CA LEU A 234 -2.43 15.81 7.10
C LEU A 234 -3.42 16.87 6.63
N THR A 235 -4.50 17.10 7.38
CA THR A 235 -5.48 18.14 7.07
C THR A 235 -4.85 19.52 7.14
N LEU A 236 -4.02 19.81 8.15
CA LEU A 236 -3.29 21.08 8.25
C LEU A 236 -2.23 21.22 7.14
N ILE A 237 -1.46 20.16 6.88
CA ILE A 237 -0.47 20.10 5.80
C ILE A 237 -1.12 20.45 4.45
N GLN A 238 -2.30 19.89 4.17
CA GLN A 238 -3.06 20.14 2.95
C GLN A 238 -3.67 21.55 2.93
N LYS A 239 -4.33 21.96 4.01
CA LYS A 239 -4.98 23.28 4.15
C LYS A 239 -4.01 24.42 3.84
N TYR A 240 -2.77 24.31 4.31
CA TYR A 240 -1.74 25.33 4.13
C TYR A 240 -0.79 25.06 2.96
N ASN A 241 -1.10 24.07 2.11
CA ASN A 241 -0.32 23.70 0.92
C ASN A 241 1.17 23.47 1.21
N MET A 242 1.49 22.87 2.36
CA MET A 242 2.86 22.79 2.85
C MET A 242 3.79 21.99 1.93
N MET A 243 3.22 21.06 1.14
CA MET A 243 3.95 20.26 0.17
C MET A 243 4.62 21.08 -0.94
N GLN A 244 4.13 22.29 -1.25
CA GLN A 244 4.74 23.15 -2.27
C GLN A 244 6.14 23.67 -1.86
N HIS A 245 6.47 23.58 -0.57
CA HIS A 245 7.72 24.07 0.00
C HIS A 245 8.77 22.96 0.21
N LEU A 246 8.41 21.72 -0.12
CA LEU A 246 9.24 20.54 0.00
C LEU A 246 9.75 20.11 -1.38
N ASP A 247 10.77 19.26 -1.36
CA ASP A 247 11.20 18.57 -2.57
C ASP A 247 10.03 17.71 -3.10
N PRO A 248 9.77 17.68 -4.42
CA PRO A 248 8.69 16.87 -5.01
C PRO A 248 8.72 15.38 -4.68
N SER A 249 9.87 14.85 -4.27
CA SER A 249 10.03 13.45 -3.83
C SER A 249 9.48 13.17 -2.42
N ARG A 250 9.22 14.21 -1.61
CA ARG A 250 8.71 14.06 -0.24
C ARG A 250 7.19 13.94 -0.20
N THR A 251 6.71 13.17 0.76
CA THR A 251 5.28 12.91 0.96
C THR A 251 4.71 13.68 2.15
N GLU A 252 3.39 13.74 2.28
CA GLU A 252 2.73 14.30 3.46
C GLU A 252 3.12 13.55 4.74
N THR A 253 3.30 12.23 4.66
CA THR A 253 3.74 11.39 5.79
C THR A 253 5.17 11.73 6.20
N ASP A 254 6.05 12.06 5.25
CA ASP A 254 7.43 12.47 5.55
C ASP A 254 7.45 13.77 6.36
N LEU A 255 6.62 14.74 5.95
CA LEU A 255 6.46 16.00 6.67
C LEU A 255 5.82 15.76 8.04
N TYR A 256 4.80 14.89 8.14
CA TYR A 256 4.22 14.51 9.42
C TYR A 256 5.28 13.98 10.39
N LEU A 257 6.12 13.03 9.97
CA LEU A 257 7.17 12.49 10.83
C LEU A 257 8.16 13.58 11.25
N TRP A 258 8.56 14.46 10.31
CA TRP A 258 9.42 15.60 10.64
C TRP A 258 8.79 16.52 11.70
N LEU A 259 7.50 16.82 11.59
CA LEU A 259 6.79 17.66 12.57
C LEU A 259 6.78 17.01 13.96
N VAL A 260 6.53 15.70 14.03
CA VAL A 260 6.54 14.97 15.31
C VAL A 260 7.93 14.92 15.92
N ASP A 261 8.98 14.69 15.11
CA ASP A 261 10.37 14.72 15.57
C ASP A 261 10.76 16.11 16.06
N HIS A 262 10.43 17.17 15.33
CA HIS A 262 10.68 18.56 15.73
C HIS A 262 10.01 18.88 17.07
N LEU A 263 8.75 18.47 17.26
CA LEU A 263 8.03 18.67 18.52
C LEU A 263 8.67 17.90 19.67
N ARG A 264 9.22 16.71 19.42
CA ARG A 264 9.98 15.95 20.40
C ARG A 264 11.29 16.66 20.76
N GLU A 265 12.05 17.12 19.78
CA GLU A 265 13.31 17.84 19.99
C GLU A 265 13.11 19.13 20.78
N VAL A 266 12.12 19.94 20.41
CA VAL A 266 11.78 21.16 21.17
C VAL A 266 11.50 20.80 22.63
N ARG A 267 10.73 19.75 22.90
CA ARG A 267 10.43 19.34 24.28
C ARG A 267 11.67 18.84 25.03
N GLU A 268 12.55 18.07 24.39
CA GLU A 268 13.80 17.61 25.00
C GLU A 268 14.71 18.79 25.41
N HIS A 269 14.72 19.88 24.63
CA HIS A 269 15.52 21.06 24.92
C HIS A 269 14.94 21.96 26.01
N PHE A 270 13.61 22.04 26.15
CA PHE A 270 12.94 22.95 27.09
C PHE A 270 12.40 22.28 28.37
N GLY A 271 12.44 20.94 28.47
CA GLY A 271 12.04 20.18 29.66
C GLY A 271 10.56 20.34 30.04
N GLU A 272 10.22 20.19 31.32
CA GLU A 272 8.84 20.31 31.84
C GLU A 272 8.20 21.70 31.63
N GLN A 273 9.00 22.72 31.29
CA GLN A 273 8.50 24.07 30.96
C GLN A 273 8.23 24.26 29.47
N ALA A 274 8.44 23.23 28.64
CA ALA A 274 8.12 23.29 27.22
C ALA A 274 6.61 23.60 27.04
N PRO A 275 6.24 24.66 26.30
CA PRO A 275 4.83 24.90 25.98
C PRO A 275 4.27 23.68 25.23
N SER A 276 3.01 23.33 25.48
CA SER A 276 2.34 22.26 24.72
C SER A 276 2.23 22.71 23.26
N LYS A 277 3.21 22.32 22.45
CA LYS A 277 3.19 22.63 21.03
C LYS A 277 2.33 21.62 20.28
N LYS A 278 1.39 22.14 19.51
CA LYS A 278 0.52 21.38 18.62
C LYS A 278 1.17 21.24 17.23
N ILE A 279 0.49 20.55 16.32
CA ILE A 279 0.98 20.42 14.94
C ILE A 279 0.99 21.78 14.21
N SER A 280 0.03 22.67 14.47
CA SER A 280 0.08 24.04 13.94
C SER A 280 1.34 24.79 14.36
N ASP A 281 1.77 24.68 15.63
CA ASP A 281 3.01 25.30 16.11
C ASP A 281 4.25 24.77 15.39
N ALA A 282 4.31 23.45 15.17
CA ALA A 282 5.41 22.84 14.42
C ALA A 282 5.45 23.31 12.96
N LEU A 283 4.29 23.50 12.33
CA LEU A 283 4.19 24.07 10.99
C LEU A 283 4.66 25.53 10.94
N VAL A 284 4.33 26.32 11.97
CA VAL A 284 4.82 27.69 12.10
C VAL A 284 6.34 27.71 12.22
N ASP A 285 6.93 26.84 13.04
CA ASP A 285 8.38 26.72 13.18
C ASP A 285 9.04 26.30 11.87
N PHE A 286 8.48 25.29 11.18
CA PHE A 286 8.96 24.84 9.86
C PHE A 286 9.06 25.99 8.84
N LEU A 287 8.03 26.84 8.77
CA LEU A 287 8.01 27.97 7.86
C LEU A 287 9.04 29.04 8.25
N LYS A 288 9.18 29.32 9.56
CA LYS A 288 10.15 30.30 10.07
C LYS A 288 11.59 29.90 9.80
N GLU A 289 11.94 28.63 10.05
CA GLU A 289 13.28 28.10 9.83
C GLU A 289 13.70 28.16 8.36
N ARG A 290 12.73 28.09 7.45
CA ARG A 290 12.94 28.23 6.00
C ARG A 290 12.81 29.67 5.49
N GLY A 291 12.65 30.65 6.38
CA GLY A 291 12.52 32.06 6.01
C GLY A 291 11.25 32.40 5.23
N MET A 292 10.21 31.58 5.37
CA MET A 292 8.95 31.74 4.63
C MET A 292 7.91 32.53 5.44
N PRO A 293 7.02 33.29 4.77
CA PRO A 293 5.95 33.99 5.45
C PRO A 293 4.97 32.99 6.08
N VAL A 294 4.69 33.16 7.37
CA VAL A 294 3.69 32.36 8.10
C VAL A 294 2.32 33.00 7.90
N PRO A 295 1.34 32.31 7.29
CA PRO A 295 -0.03 32.81 7.13
C PRO A 295 -0.66 33.19 8.48
N ASP A 296 -1.37 34.31 8.54
CA ASP A 296 -2.00 34.77 9.79
C ASP A 296 -3.07 33.80 10.31
N GLU A 297 -3.75 33.09 9.39
CA GLU A 297 -4.71 32.04 9.74
C GLU A 297 -4.03 30.89 10.48
N LEU A 298 -2.85 30.45 10.04
CA LEU A 298 -2.08 29.38 10.69
C LEU A 298 -1.62 29.79 12.10
N ARG A 299 -1.30 31.06 12.32
CA ARG A 299 -0.92 31.58 13.66
C ARG A 299 -2.06 31.56 14.67
N ARG A 300 -3.31 31.52 14.19
CA ARG A 300 -4.53 31.51 14.99
C ARG A 300 -5.24 30.17 14.93
N GLU A 301 -4.64 29.17 14.28
CA GLU A 301 -5.21 27.84 14.17
C GLU A 301 -5.20 27.20 15.56
N ASP A 302 -6.38 26.92 16.10
CA ASP A 302 -6.53 26.06 17.25
C ASP A 302 -6.85 24.66 16.75
N ASP A 303 -5.81 23.87 16.49
CA ASP A 303 -6.00 22.52 16.00
C ASP A 303 -6.30 21.53 17.15
N ASP A 304 -7.22 20.60 16.90
CA ASP A 304 -7.55 19.52 17.84
C ASP A 304 -6.55 18.35 17.77
N SER A 305 -5.36 18.54 17.17
CA SER A 305 -4.40 17.43 17.04
C SER A 305 -3.89 17.03 18.42
N MET A 306 -4.23 15.80 18.83
CA MET A 306 -3.85 15.27 20.13
C MET A 306 -2.52 14.54 20.03
N ILE A 307 -1.40 15.28 20.04
CA ILE A 307 -0.11 14.63 20.29
C ILE A 307 -0.05 14.32 21.77
N LEU A 308 -0.28 13.06 22.11
CA LEU A 308 -0.12 12.62 23.49
C LEU A 308 1.39 12.46 23.77
N SER A 309 1.87 13.16 24.79
CA SER A 309 3.20 12.95 25.37
C SER A 309 3.09 12.61 26.84
N HIS A 310 4.06 11.86 27.37
CA HIS A 310 4.09 11.45 28.77
C HIS A 310 3.90 12.64 29.74
N THR A 311 4.53 13.79 29.47
CA THR A 311 4.39 15.00 30.29
C THR A 311 3.03 15.66 30.18
N GLN A 312 2.40 15.68 29.00
CA GLN A 312 1.03 16.21 28.85
C GLN A 312 0.00 15.34 29.56
N ILE A 313 0.22 14.02 29.62
CA ILE A 313 -0.62 13.15 30.43
C ILE A 313 -0.43 13.43 31.91
N ILE A 314 0.81 13.51 32.39
CA ILE A 314 1.09 13.83 33.80
C ILE A 314 0.40 15.13 34.18
N LYS A 315 0.59 16.18 33.36
CA LYS A 315 -0.05 17.48 33.59
C LYS A 315 -1.58 17.42 33.52
N ALA A 316 -2.15 16.71 32.55
CA ALA A 316 -3.60 16.53 32.46
C ALA A 316 -4.18 15.74 33.64
N LEU A 317 -3.42 14.79 34.20
CA LEU A 317 -3.78 14.05 35.41
C LEU A 317 -3.66 14.92 36.66
N GLU A 318 -2.61 15.73 36.78
CA GLU A 318 -2.46 16.74 37.85
C GLU A 318 -3.64 17.74 37.81
N ASP A 319 -3.93 18.29 36.64
CA ASP A 319 -5.04 19.23 36.42
C ASP A 319 -6.41 18.59 36.73
N SER A 320 -6.60 17.31 36.42
CA SER A 320 -7.84 16.57 36.72
C SER A 320 -7.99 16.24 38.21
N GLN A 321 -6.89 15.86 38.88
CA GLN A 321 -6.87 15.63 40.33
C GLN A 321 -7.09 16.92 41.12
N ASP A 322 -6.58 18.04 40.62
CA ASP A 322 -6.82 19.36 41.21
C ASP A 322 -8.26 19.83 40.98
N GLN A 323 -8.88 19.51 39.85
CA GLN A 323 -10.31 19.76 39.61
C GLN A 323 -11.23 18.91 40.49
N GLU A 324 -10.91 17.63 40.73
CA GLU A 324 -11.66 16.78 41.68
C GLU A 324 -11.51 17.26 43.13
N LYS A 325 -10.34 17.78 43.52
CA LYS A 325 -10.14 18.37 44.86
C LYS A 325 -10.75 19.77 45.03
N SER A 326 -11.09 20.45 43.93
CA SER A 326 -11.65 21.80 43.91
C SER A 326 -13.17 21.83 43.80
N GLN A 327 -13.84 20.69 43.63
CA GLN A 327 -15.28 20.60 43.82
C GLN A 327 -15.58 20.70 45.32
N PRO A 328 -16.33 21.72 45.79
CA PRO A 328 -16.74 21.76 47.18
C PRO A 328 -17.62 20.54 47.45
N ASP A 329 -17.31 19.85 48.54
CA ASP A 329 -18.14 18.81 49.13
C ASP A 329 -19.44 19.46 49.59
N ASP A 330 -20.42 19.60 48.69
CA ASP A 330 -21.81 19.94 49.01
C ASP A 330 -22.46 18.71 49.68
N THR A 331 -21.87 18.23 50.77
CA THR A 331 -22.61 17.57 51.83
C THR A 331 -23.05 18.66 52.80
N GLU A 332 -24.09 19.39 52.42
CA GLU A 332 -24.85 20.19 53.37
C GLU A 332 -25.42 19.25 54.44
N ASP A 333 -24.91 19.44 55.66
CA ASP A 333 -25.52 19.04 56.93
C ASP A 333 -27.03 19.32 56.88
N HIS A 334 -27.83 18.25 56.83
CA HIS A 334 -29.21 18.30 57.27
C HIS A 334 -29.32 17.53 58.59
N ASP A 335 -28.86 18.18 59.65
CA ASP A 335 -29.34 17.92 61.01
C ASP A 335 -30.18 19.11 61.49
N ASP A 336 -31.43 18.76 61.83
CA ASP A 336 -32.41 19.41 62.70
C ASP A 336 -33.01 20.79 62.34
N ILE A 337 -34.36 20.85 62.30
CA ILE A 337 -35.21 21.50 63.33
C ILE A 337 -36.69 21.63 62.85
N GLU A 338 -37.60 21.07 63.68
CA GLU A 338 -39.03 21.43 63.93
C GLU A 338 -40.14 21.15 62.89
N ARG A 339 -41.05 20.19 63.19
CA ARG A 339 -42.26 20.39 64.04
C ARG A 339 -43.05 19.12 64.30
#